data_AF-A0A444JYF5-F1
#
_entry.id   AF-A0A444JYF5-F1
#
_cell.length_a   1.000
_cell.length_b   1.000
_cell.length_c   1.000
_cell.angle_alpha   90.00
_cell.angle_beta   90.00
_cell.angle_gamma   90.00
#
_symmetry.space_group_name_H-M   'P 1'
#
loop_
_entity.id
_entity.type
_entity.pdbx_description
1 polymer ?
#
loop_
_entity_poly.entity_id
_entity_poly.type
_entity_poly.pdbx_seq_one_letter_code
_entity_poly.pdbx_strand_id
1 'polypeptide(L)'
;MSETIIPLVLFALISTSTPGIATTLSTASGAQFGFRRSVPLMAGSAAGLATVAAAGAAGLAGLLAAVPSLQLAMKIAGSLYL
;
A
#
# COMPACT_ATOMS: atom_id res chain seq x y z
N MET A 1 -2.57 -18.19 -6.53
CA MET A 1 -3.04 -16.81 -6.80
C MET A 1 -4.23 -16.43 -5.93
N SER A 2 -5.21 -17.30 -5.68
CA SER A 2 -6.38 -17.01 -4.82
C SER A 2 -6.05 -16.71 -3.35
N GLU A 3 -5.04 -17.39 -2.77
CA GLU A 3 -4.70 -17.24 -1.34
C GLU A 3 -4.21 -15.83 -0.95
N THR A 4 -3.65 -15.08 -1.89
CA THR A 4 -3.10 -13.73 -1.61
C THR A 4 -4.14 -12.62 -1.81
N ILE A 5 -5.24 -12.90 -2.53
CA ILE A 5 -6.28 -11.90 -2.82
C ILE A 5 -7.08 -11.56 -1.57
N ILE A 6 -7.41 -12.55 -0.75
CA ILE A 6 -8.21 -12.33 0.47
C ILE A 6 -7.49 -11.38 1.46
N PRO A 7 -6.21 -11.62 1.83
CA PRO A 7 -5.45 -10.67 2.66
C PRO A 7 -5.33 -9.28 2.03
N LEU A 8 -5.15 -9.20 0.71
CA LEU A 8 -5.04 -7.92 0.00
C LEU A 8 -6.34 -7.11 0.06
N VAL A 9 -7.49 -7.75 -0.14
CA VAL A 9 -8.80 -7.11 -0.04
C VAL A 9 -9.07 -6.65 1.39
N LEU A 10 -8.78 -7.49 2.39
CA LEU A 10 -8.92 -7.13 3.80
C LEU A 10 -8.03 -5.94 4.17
N PHE A 11 -6.78 -5.96 3.73
CA PHE A 11 -5.86 -4.85 3.92
C PHE A 11 -6.37 -3.56 3.27
N ALA A 12 -6.81 -3.64 2.01
CA ALA A 12 -7.37 -2.48 1.30
C ALA A 12 -8.59 -1.91 2.03
N LEU A 13 -9.49 -2.78 2.50
CA LEU A 13 -10.69 -2.38 3.23
C LEU A 13 -10.37 -1.70 4.57
N ILE A 14 -9.48 -2.30 5.38
CA ILE A 14 -9.10 -1.74 6.69
C ILE A 14 -8.33 -0.42 6.51
N SER A 15 -7.38 -0.38 5.57
CA SER A 15 -6.54 0.80 5.31
C SER A 15 -7.31 1.98 4.74
N THR A 16 -8.37 1.74 3.97
CA THR A 16 -9.27 2.82 3.48
C THR A 16 -10.36 3.21 4.47
N SER A 17 -10.72 2.34 5.41
CA SER A 17 -11.73 2.64 6.45
C SER A 17 -11.25 3.64 7.50
N THR A 18 -9.94 3.72 7.73
CA THR A 18 -9.33 4.69 8.66
C THR A 18 -8.86 5.95 7.90
N PRO A 19 -9.09 7.16 8.44
CA PRO A 19 -8.73 8.38 7.72
C PRO A 19 -7.22 8.60 7.75
N GLY A 20 -6.54 8.09 6.71
CA GLY A 20 -5.18 8.49 6.34
C GLY A 20 -5.18 9.74 5.44
N ILE A 21 -3.99 10.24 5.09
CA ILE A 21 -3.85 11.43 4.24
C ILE A 21 -4.52 11.22 2.87
N ALA A 22 -4.29 10.07 2.22
CA ALA A 22 -4.86 9.79 0.89
C ALA A 22 -6.40 9.67 0.91
N THR A 23 -6.95 8.98 1.90
CA THR A 23 -8.41 8.86 2.10
C THR A 23 -9.03 10.22 2.42
N THR A 24 -8.42 11.00 3.31
CA THR A 24 -8.89 12.34 3.70
C THR A 24 -8.88 13.31 2.51
N LEU A 25 -7.82 13.32 1.71
CA LEU A 25 -7.74 14.14 0.50
C LEU A 25 -8.79 13.73 -0.55
N SER A 26 -9.05 12.43 -0.68
CA SER A 26 -10.09 11.91 -1.60
C SER A 26 -11.48 12.34 -1.14
N THR A 27 -11.77 12.24 0.16
CA THR A 27 -13.04 12.69 0.75
C THR A 27 -13.22 14.20 0.63
N ALA A 28 -12.19 15.00 0.96
CA ALA A 28 -12.22 16.45 0.83
C ALA A 28 -12.42 16.88 -0.63
N SER A 29 -11.68 16.25 -1.56
CA SER A 29 -11.86 16.50 -2.99
C SER A 29 -13.28 16.16 -3.45
N GLY A 30 -13.82 15.02 -3.00
CA GLY A 30 -15.19 14.60 -3.32
C GLY A 30 -16.24 15.58 -2.81
N ALA A 31 -16.05 16.15 -1.61
CA ALA A 31 -16.94 17.15 -1.02
C ALA A 31 -16.83 18.52 -1.72
N GLN A 32 -15.63 18.94 -2.13
CA GLN A 32 -15.41 20.27 -2.71
C GLN A 32 -15.65 20.33 -4.23
N PHE A 33 -15.25 19.29 -4.97
CA PHE A 33 -15.26 19.28 -6.44
C PHE A 33 -16.30 18.33 -7.05
N GLY A 34 -16.89 17.46 -6.22
CA GLY A 34 -17.85 16.43 -6.62
C GLY A 34 -17.17 15.12 -7.08
N PHE A 35 -17.85 13.99 -6.86
CA PHE A 35 -17.30 12.65 -7.09
C PHE A 35 -16.62 12.47 -8.46
N ARG A 36 -17.30 12.83 -9.56
CA ARG A 36 -16.78 12.67 -10.92
C ARG A 36 -15.45 13.39 -11.16
N ARG A 37 -15.25 14.57 -10.56
CA ARG A 37 -14.02 15.36 -10.70
C ARG A 37 -12.90 14.84 -9.79
N SER A 38 -13.23 14.08 -8.75
CA SER A 38 -12.26 13.45 -7.84
C SER A 38 -11.81 12.06 -8.29
N VAL A 39 -12.53 11.41 -9.21
CA VAL A 39 -12.12 10.09 -9.76
C VAL A 39 -10.68 10.09 -10.30
N PRO A 40 -10.22 11.08 -11.08
CA PRO A 40 -8.82 11.10 -11.56
C PRO A 40 -7.80 11.17 -10.43
N LEU A 41 -8.08 11.92 -9.35
CA LEU A 41 -7.22 11.99 -8.17
C LEU A 41 -7.14 10.64 -7.46
N MET A 42 -8.29 9.99 -7.24
CA MET A 42 -8.38 8.67 -6.59
C MET A 42 -7.68 7.59 -7.41
N ALA A 43 -7.84 7.62 -8.74
CA ALA A 43 -7.18 6.69 -9.64
C ALA A 43 -5.66 6.92 -9.67
N GLY A 44 -5.22 8.17 -9.71
CA GLY A 44 -3.80 8.54 -9.68
C GLY A 44 -3.11 8.12 -8.38
N SER A 45 -3.77 8.34 -7.23
CA SER A 45 -3.21 7.93 -5.94
C SER A 45 -3.11 6.41 -5.81
N ALA A 46 -4.15 5.68 -6.25
CA ALA A 46 -4.13 4.21 -6.27
C ALA A 46 -3.04 3.66 -7.21
N ALA A 47 -2.92 4.20 -8.42
CA ALA A 47 -1.90 3.80 -9.38
C ALA A 47 -0.47 4.10 -8.89
N GLY A 48 -0.25 5.26 -8.28
CA GLY A 48 1.04 5.62 -7.68
C GLY A 48 1.45 4.67 -6.56
N LEU A 49 0.53 4.36 -5.64
CA LEU A 49 0.77 3.39 -4.57
C LEU A 49 1.07 2.00 -5.13
N ALA A 50 0.26 1.53 -6.10
CA ALA A 50 0.47 0.24 -6.75
C ALA A 50 1.84 0.15 -7.44
N THR A 51 2.28 1.24 -8.08
CA THR A 51 3.57 1.31 -8.76
C THR A 51 4.74 1.20 -7.78
N VAL A 52 4.70 1.97 -6.68
CA VAL A 52 5.74 1.91 -5.65
C VAL A 52 5.77 0.53 -4.98
N ALA A 53 4.59 -0.04 -4.69
CA ALA A 53 4.49 -1.38 -4.11
C ALA A 53 5.03 -2.45 -5.06
N ALA A 54 4.72 -2.39 -6.36
CA ALA A 54 5.23 -3.31 -7.36
C ALA A 54 6.75 -3.20 -7.54
N ALA A 55 7.28 -1.97 -7.60
CA ALA A 55 8.72 -1.74 -7.67
C ALA A 55 9.45 -2.26 -6.43
N GLY A 56 8.88 -2.01 -5.24
CA GLY A 56 9.38 -2.55 -3.98
C GLY A 56 9.37 -4.08 -3.98
N ALA A 57 8.26 -4.72 -4.35
CA ALA A 57 8.13 -6.17 -4.40
C ALA A 57 9.11 -6.82 -5.39
N ALA A 58 9.28 -6.22 -6.57
CA ALA A 58 10.21 -6.71 -7.58
C ALA A 58 11.68 -6.58 -7.13
N GLY A 59 12.04 -5.48 -6.47
CA GLY A 59 13.41 -5.20 -6.02
C GLY A 59 13.80 -5.90 -4.70
N LEU A 60 12.85 -6.15 -3.81
CA LEU A 60 13.11 -6.61 -2.45
C LEU A 60 13.77 -8.00 -2.39
N ALA A 61 13.35 -8.94 -3.26
CA ALA A 61 13.94 -10.28 -3.30
C ALA A 61 15.43 -10.23 -3.68
N GLY A 62 15.78 -9.42 -4.69
CA GLY A 62 17.17 -9.21 -5.10
C GLY A 62 18.01 -8.54 -4.00
N LEU A 63 17.44 -7.55 -3.33
CA LEU A 63 18.11 -6.85 -2.23
C LEU A 63 18.39 -7.79 -1.04
N LEU A 64 17.41 -8.62 -0.66
CA LEU A 64 17.56 -9.60 0.42
C LEU A 64 18.58 -10.69 0.06
N ALA A 65 18.65 -11.12 -1.20
CA ALA A 65 19.66 -12.05 -1.67
C ALA A 65 21.07 -11.44 -1.66
N ALA A 66 21.19 -10.14 -1.97
CA ALA A 66 22.47 -9.43 -1.95
C ALA A 66 22.97 -9.12 -0.53
N VAL A 67 22.07 -8.94 0.44
CA VAL A 67 22.42 -8.57 1.82
C VAL A 67 21.68 -9.49 2.83
N PRO A 68 22.23 -10.68 3.13
CA PRO A 68 21.59 -11.65 4.04
C PRO A 68 21.38 -11.14 5.47
N SER A 69 22.21 -10.21 5.94
CA SER A 69 22.05 -9.56 7.24
C SER A 69 20.78 -8.73 7.34
N LEU A 70 20.32 -8.12 6.23
CA LEU A 70 19.05 -7.39 6.17
C LEU A 70 17.86 -8.33 6.39
N GLN A 71 17.93 -9.53 5.80
CA GLN A 71 16.88 -10.54 5.99
C GLN A 71 16.79 -10.98 7.45
N LEU A 72 17.93 -11.16 8.14
CA LEU A 72 17.96 -11.48 9.56
C LEU A 72 17.42 -10.33 10.41
N ALA A 73 17.83 -9.09 10.13
CA ALA A 73 17.34 -7.91 10.83
C ALA A 73 15.82 -7.73 10.68
N MET A 74 15.29 -7.91 9.47
CA MET A 74 13.83 -7.87 9.23
C MET A 74 13.07 -8.94 10.00
N LYS A 75 13.61 -10.18 10.08
CA LYS A 75 13.01 -11.25 10.88
C LYS A 75 12.97 -10.87 12.36
N ILE A 76 14.07 -10.39 12.92
CA ILE A 76 14.15 -9.98 14.33
C ILE A 76 13.17 -8.84 14.61
N ALA A 77 13.18 -7.77 13.79
CA ALA A 77 12.31 -6.62 13.96
C ALA A 77 10.83 -7.00 13.82
N GLY A 78 10.48 -7.83 12.84
CA GLY A 78 9.12 -8.32 12.65
C GLY A 78 8.63 -9.16 13.83
N SER A 79 9.47 -10.05 14.35
CA SER A 79 9.16 -10.85 15.55
C SER A 79 9.04 -10.01 16.82
N LEU A 80 9.70 -8.85 16.90
CA LEU A 80 9.57 -7.94 18.04
C LEU A 80 8.30 -7.09 17.98
N TYR A 81 7.82 -6.81 16.77
CA TYR A 81 6.64 -5.98 16.53
C TYR A 81 5.33 -6.75 16.76
N LEU A 82 5.32 -8.04 16.43
CA LEU A 82 4.17 -8.95 16.60
C LEU A 82 4.04 -9.40 18.06
#